data_AF-A0A412LGX1-F1
#
_entry.id   AF-A0A412LGX1-F1
#
_cell.length_a   1.000
_cell.length_b   1.000
_cell.length_c   1.000
_cell.angle_alpha   90.00
_cell.angle_beta   90.00
_cell.angle_gamma   90.00
#
_symmetry.space_group_name_H-M   'P 1'
#
loop_
_entity.id
_entity.type
_entity.pdbx_description
1 polymer ?
#
loop_
_entity_poly.entity_id
_entity_poly.type
_entity_poly.pdbx_seq_one_letter_code
_entity_poly.pdbx_strand_id
1 'polypeptide(L)'
;MKDLARDVANVIQPDTDIDTYFNDNAQDEEQPDLAATVIAWILFIGIIVLAIAMPNPRSSNTPKLKPWMVAVFAIVVILFLGMAIGGGMYNSLNASRQTVDADWAQVENVMQRRADLIPNLVASVKGEMQNEQEIFKSIAESRKQFETSDTQAGKLAADDELNAQTTVLLTAVKESYPELASSEQVKTLMTQLEGSENRISVERKRYIDDVAGYNRKVTSFPMNLIAKPFGFDSVAQYKVAPSAVNVPVVDFN
;
A
#
# COMPACT_ATOMS: atom_id res chain seq x y z
N MET A 1 38.47 9.43 -29.42
CA MET A 1 37.14 10.08 -29.33
C MET A 1 35.96 9.14 -29.58
N LYS A 2 36.10 8.04 -30.34
CA LYS A 2 35.02 7.03 -30.48
C LYS A 2 34.87 6.09 -29.29
N ASP A 3 35.93 5.84 -28.53
CA ASP A 3 35.84 4.96 -27.35
C ASP A 3 35.26 5.66 -26.12
N LEU A 4 35.52 6.97 -25.94
CA LEU A 4 34.87 7.77 -24.88
C LEU A 4 33.36 7.93 -25.10
N ALA A 5 32.89 7.90 -26.34
CA ALA A 5 31.45 7.92 -26.64
C ALA A 5 30.76 6.58 -26.36
N ARG A 6 31.52 5.47 -26.36
CA ARG A 6 31.01 4.13 -26.06
C ARG A 6 30.90 3.90 -24.55
N ASP A 7 31.84 4.46 -23.77
CA ASP A 7 31.79 4.40 -22.31
C ASP A 7 30.67 5.27 -21.71
N VAL A 8 30.37 6.44 -22.30
CA VAL A 8 29.25 7.28 -21.84
C VAL A 8 27.88 6.67 -22.22
N ALA A 9 27.80 5.94 -23.34
CA ALA A 9 26.57 5.24 -23.75
C ALA A 9 26.23 4.05 -22.85
N ASN A 10 27.20 3.50 -22.11
CA ASN A 10 26.98 2.39 -21.18
C ASN A 10 26.56 2.85 -19.77
N VAL A 11 26.55 4.16 -19.51
CA VAL A 11 26.07 4.76 -18.24
C VAL A 11 24.58 5.11 -18.32
N ILE A 12 23.98 5.04 -19.53
CA ILE A 12 22.53 5.13 -19.74
C ILE A 12 22.00 3.70 -19.95
N GLN A 13 22.14 2.87 -18.91
CA GLN A 13 21.26 1.71 -18.84
C GLN A 13 19.86 2.21 -18.47
N PRO A 14 18.79 1.71 -19.12
CA PRO A 14 17.44 1.98 -18.66
C PRO A 14 17.36 1.59 -17.19
N ASP A 15 16.86 2.54 -16.38
CA ASP A 15 16.51 2.39 -14.98
C ASP A 15 15.97 0.97 -14.78
N THR A 16 16.80 0.10 -14.21
CA THR A 16 16.41 -1.26 -13.87
C THR A 16 15.28 -1.08 -12.89
N ASP A 17 14.07 -1.36 -13.36
CA ASP A 17 12.81 -1.29 -12.64
C ASP A 17 13.08 -1.55 -11.16
N ILE A 18 12.87 -0.54 -10.32
CA ILE A 18 12.83 -0.71 -8.87
C ILE A 18 11.88 -1.89 -8.54
N ASP A 19 10.85 -2.08 -9.37
CA ASP A 19 9.93 -3.21 -9.36
C ASP A 19 10.66 -4.57 -9.55
N THR A 20 11.69 -4.67 -10.38
CA THR A 20 12.52 -5.90 -10.49
C THR A 20 13.46 -6.10 -9.31
N TYR A 21 14.08 -5.06 -8.76
CA TYR A 21 14.93 -5.22 -7.57
C TYR A 21 14.15 -5.65 -6.31
N PHE A 22 12.89 -5.20 -6.17
CA PHE A 22 12.00 -5.69 -5.12
C PHE A 22 11.45 -7.10 -5.41
N ASN A 23 11.20 -7.43 -6.68
CA ASN A 23 10.66 -8.74 -7.05
C ASN A 23 11.70 -9.87 -7.04
N ASP A 24 12.97 -9.61 -7.35
CA ASP A 24 14.05 -10.63 -7.35
C ASP A 24 14.60 -10.91 -5.94
N ASN A 25 14.44 -9.95 -5.02
CA ASN A 25 14.79 -10.09 -3.59
C ASN A 25 13.60 -10.43 -2.70
N ALA A 26 12.38 -10.49 -3.24
CA ALA A 26 11.33 -11.33 -2.70
C ALA A 26 11.69 -12.79 -3.02
N GLN A 27 12.82 -13.25 -2.48
CA GLN A 27 13.01 -14.67 -2.26
C GLN A 27 11.76 -15.09 -1.48
N ASP A 28 10.91 -15.87 -2.13
CA ASP A 28 10.02 -16.82 -1.48
C ASP A 28 10.92 -17.71 -0.63
N GLU A 29 11.43 -17.19 0.48
CA GLU A 29 11.83 -18.01 1.60
C GLU A 29 10.51 -18.64 2.01
N GLU A 30 10.24 -19.80 1.41
CA GLU A 30 9.08 -20.63 1.66
C GLU A 30 9.19 -21.02 3.13
N GLN A 31 8.79 -20.08 3.99
CA GLN A 31 8.82 -20.22 5.43
C GLN A 31 8.01 -21.49 5.66
N PRO A 32 8.63 -22.56 6.20
CA PRO A 32 8.03 -23.88 6.20
C PRO A 32 6.65 -23.71 6.81
N ASP A 33 5.60 -24.04 6.04
CA ASP A 33 4.23 -23.78 6.47
C ASP A 33 4.10 -24.36 7.87
N LEU A 34 4.07 -23.45 8.84
CA LEU A 34 4.08 -23.81 10.23
C LEU A 34 2.83 -24.62 10.49
N ALA A 35 1.75 -24.45 9.72
CA ALA A 35 0.60 -25.34 9.78
C ALA A 35 0.93 -26.76 9.26
N ALA A 36 1.57 -26.91 8.09
CA ALA A 36 1.89 -28.22 7.52
C ALA A 36 2.84 -29.07 8.38
N THR A 37 3.93 -28.48 8.87
CA THR A 37 4.91 -29.19 9.72
C THR A 37 4.27 -29.65 11.02
N VAL A 38 3.43 -28.81 11.59
CA VAL A 38 2.73 -29.03 12.84
C VAL A 38 1.59 -30.04 12.66
N ILE A 39 0.84 -30.01 11.55
CA ILE A 39 -0.13 -31.04 11.15
C ILE A 39 0.54 -32.41 11.07
N ALA A 40 1.73 -32.50 10.48
CA ALA A 40 2.48 -33.75 10.38
C ALA A 40 2.84 -34.33 11.76
N TRP A 41 3.27 -33.48 12.71
CA TRP A 41 3.54 -33.91 14.09
C TRP A 41 2.27 -34.36 14.84
N ILE A 42 1.11 -33.72 14.62
CA ILE A 42 -0.17 -34.16 15.21
C ILE A 42 -0.58 -35.53 14.66
N LEU A 43 -0.50 -35.73 13.35
CA LEU A 43 -0.83 -37.02 12.74
C LEU A 43 0.09 -38.11 13.28
N PHE A 44 1.38 -37.81 13.45
CA PHE A 44 2.34 -38.73 14.05
C PHE A 44 1.99 -39.07 15.51
N ILE A 45 1.70 -38.08 16.36
CA ILE A 45 1.29 -38.29 17.76
C ILE A 45 -0.06 -39.03 17.83
N GLY A 46 -1.02 -38.69 16.97
CA GLY A 46 -2.32 -39.34 16.87
C GLY A 46 -2.21 -40.82 16.51
N ILE A 47 -1.32 -41.16 15.57
CA ILE A 47 -1.01 -42.55 15.22
C ILE A 47 -0.38 -43.30 16.40
N ILE A 48 0.52 -42.67 17.16
CA ILE A 48 1.12 -43.28 18.36
C ILE A 48 0.06 -43.56 19.43
N VAL A 49 -0.82 -42.59 19.71
CA VAL A 49 -1.92 -42.77 20.67
C VAL A 49 -2.87 -43.87 20.21
N LEU A 50 -3.19 -43.92 18.92
CA LEU A 50 -4.03 -44.98 18.34
C LEU A 50 -3.34 -46.35 18.43
N ALA A 51 -2.03 -46.43 18.20
CA ALA A 51 -1.25 -47.66 18.31
C ALA A 51 -1.21 -48.20 19.75
N ILE A 52 -1.14 -47.30 20.76
CA ILE A 52 -1.26 -47.68 22.19
C ILE A 52 -2.70 -48.11 22.53
N ALA A 53 -3.69 -47.50 21.88
CA ALA A 53 -5.12 -47.80 22.06
C ALA A 53 -5.56 -49.10 21.36
N MET A 54 -4.88 -49.52 20.30
CA MET A 54 -5.25 -50.71 19.55
C MET A 54 -5.05 -51.97 20.42
N PRO A 55 -6.08 -52.79 20.61
CA PRO A 55 -5.96 -54.01 21.37
C PRO A 55 -5.00 -54.98 20.66
N ASN A 56 -3.89 -55.30 21.32
CA ASN A 56 -2.95 -56.30 20.82
C ASN A 56 -3.69 -57.65 20.68
N PRO A 57 -3.78 -58.25 19.48
CA PRO A 57 -4.60 -59.45 19.24
C PRO A 57 -4.11 -60.69 20.01
N ARG A 58 -2.93 -60.60 20.67
CA ARG A 58 -2.37 -61.65 21.53
C ARG A 58 -2.70 -61.49 23.02
N SER A 59 -3.38 -60.42 23.42
CA SER A 59 -3.80 -60.17 24.81
C SER A 59 -5.30 -60.42 24.97
N SER A 60 -5.69 -61.33 25.86
CA SER A 60 -7.10 -61.53 26.24
C SER A 60 -7.66 -60.40 27.11
N ASN A 61 -6.81 -59.49 27.59
CA ASN A 61 -7.20 -58.29 28.32
C ASN A 61 -7.00 -57.08 27.42
N THR A 62 -8.07 -56.60 26.80
CA THR A 62 -8.05 -55.31 26.13
C THR A 62 -8.15 -54.21 27.19
N PRO A 63 -7.14 -53.33 27.35
CA PRO A 63 -7.28 -52.21 28.26
C PRO A 63 -8.40 -51.32 27.71
N LYS A 64 -9.55 -51.31 28.41
CA LYS A 64 -10.65 -50.40 28.07
C LYS A 64 -10.15 -48.98 28.30
N LEU A 65 -9.93 -48.23 27.23
CA LEU A 65 -9.61 -46.82 27.31
C LEU A 65 -10.67 -46.13 28.16
N LYS A 66 -10.23 -45.43 29.21
CA LYS A 66 -11.15 -44.73 30.09
C LYS A 66 -11.78 -43.57 29.29
N PRO A 67 -13.10 -43.32 29.42
CA PRO A 67 -13.80 -42.31 28.62
C PRO A 67 -13.21 -40.90 28.75
N TRP A 68 -12.58 -40.57 29.88
CA TRP A 68 -11.90 -39.29 30.08
C TRP A 68 -10.67 -39.11 29.19
N MET A 69 -9.97 -40.18 28.81
CA MET A 69 -8.80 -40.11 27.92
C MET A 69 -9.20 -39.74 26.50
N VAL A 70 -10.34 -40.27 26.03
CA VAL A 70 -10.91 -39.92 24.72
C VAL A 70 -11.39 -38.46 24.70
N ALA A 71 -12.02 -38.00 25.79
CA ALA A 71 -12.43 -36.60 25.93
C ALA A 71 -11.25 -35.62 25.92
N VAL A 72 -10.17 -35.94 26.64
CA VAL A 72 -8.94 -35.11 26.65
C VAL A 72 -8.30 -35.06 25.25
N PHE A 73 -8.21 -36.20 24.56
CA PHE A 73 -7.68 -36.23 23.20
C PHE A 73 -8.51 -35.39 22.22
N ALA A 74 -9.85 -35.49 22.29
CA ALA A 74 -10.73 -34.67 21.46
C ALA A 74 -10.55 -33.17 21.72
N ILE A 75 -10.41 -32.74 22.98
CA ILE A 75 -10.15 -31.34 23.34
C ILE A 75 -8.79 -30.87 22.78
N VAL A 76 -7.74 -31.69 22.89
CA VAL A 76 -6.42 -31.37 22.35
C VAL A 76 -6.49 -31.19 20.83
N VAL A 77 -7.15 -32.10 20.10
CA VAL A 77 -7.32 -31.99 18.65
C VAL A 77 -8.10 -30.72 18.27
N ILE A 78 -9.16 -30.37 18.99
CA ILE A 78 -9.97 -29.16 18.73
C ILE A 78 -9.16 -27.88 18.96
N LEU A 79 -8.45 -27.78 20.09
CA LEU A 79 -7.57 -26.63 20.38
C LEU A 79 -6.53 -26.46 19.29
N PHE A 80 -6.00 -27.57 18.80
CA PHE A 80 -4.96 -27.57 17.80
C PHE A 80 -5.48 -27.14 16.42
N LEU A 81 -6.63 -27.66 16.00
CA LEU A 81 -7.33 -27.20 14.79
C LEU A 81 -7.61 -25.69 14.87
N GLY A 82 -8.06 -25.21 16.04
CA GLY A 82 -8.27 -23.79 16.29
C GLY A 82 -7.00 -22.96 16.14
N MET A 83 -5.86 -23.45 16.61
CA MET A 83 -4.56 -22.76 16.50
C MET A 83 -4.03 -22.75 15.05
N ALA A 84 -4.14 -23.85 14.32
CA ALA A 84 -3.71 -23.92 12.92
C ALA A 84 -4.55 -22.99 12.03
N ILE A 85 -5.88 -23.01 12.19
CA ILE A 85 -6.79 -22.12 11.45
C ILE A 85 -6.55 -20.66 11.85
N GLY A 86 -6.42 -20.38 13.16
CA GLY A 86 -6.16 -19.05 13.68
C GLY A 86 -4.84 -18.46 13.18
N GLY A 87 -3.78 -19.27 13.11
CA GLY A 87 -2.47 -18.86 12.58
C GLY A 87 -2.52 -18.45 11.10
N GLY A 88 -3.19 -19.25 10.26
CA GLY A 88 -3.38 -18.91 8.85
C GLY A 88 -4.19 -17.63 8.64
N MET A 89 -5.25 -17.45 9.42
CA MET A 89 -6.06 -16.23 9.40
C MET A 89 -5.26 -15.00 9.88
N TYR A 90 -4.46 -15.14 10.93
CA TYR A 90 -3.58 -14.07 11.43
C TYR A 90 -2.57 -13.63 10.37
N ASN A 91 -1.87 -14.58 9.74
CA ASN A 91 -0.89 -14.27 8.69
C ASN A 91 -1.56 -13.57 7.50
N SER A 92 -2.77 -14.00 7.12
CA SER A 92 -3.52 -13.34 6.04
C SER A 92 -3.90 -11.89 6.37
N LEU A 93 -4.32 -11.61 7.62
CA LEU A 93 -4.60 -10.23 8.07
C LEU A 93 -3.32 -9.40 8.13
N ASN A 94 -2.24 -9.96 8.65
CA ASN A 94 -0.96 -9.28 8.77
C ASN A 94 -0.38 -8.93 7.39
N ALA A 95 -0.39 -9.87 6.45
CA ALA A 95 0.02 -9.63 5.07
C ALA A 95 -0.83 -8.53 4.43
N SER A 96 -2.16 -8.58 4.60
CA SER A 96 -3.05 -7.56 4.04
C SER A 96 -2.82 -6.17 4.65
N ARG A 97 -2.47 -6.09 5.94
CA ARG A 97 -2.10 -4.82 6.59
C ARG A 97 -0.77 -4.29 6.04
N GLN A 98 0.22 -5.15 5.88
CA GLN A 98 1.51 -4.78 5.29
C GLN A 98 1.35 -4.27 3.85
N THR A 99 0.45 -4.87 3.06
CA THR A 99 0.11 -4.36 1.72
C THR A 99 -0.43 -2.93 1.79
N VAL A 100 -1.42 -2.68 2.66
CA VAL A 100 -1.99 -1.33 2.85
C VAL A 100 -0.93 -0.31 3.26
N ASP A 101 -0.02 -0.69 4.17
CA ASP A 101 1.07 0.18 4.61
C ASP A 101 2.08 0.46 3.49
N ALA A 102 2.38 -0.54 2.65
CA ALA A 102 3.26 -0.40 1.49
C ALA A 102 2.65 0.49 0.40
N ASP A 103 1.36 0.31 0.10
CA ASP A 103 0.65 1.15 -0.88
C ASP A 103 0.56 2.59 -0.39
N TRP A 104 0.39 2.81 0.92
CA TRP A 104 0.47 4.16 1.48
C TRP A 104 1.85 4.78 1.30
N ALA A 105 2.93 4.04 1.58
CA ALA A 105 4.29 4.53 1.35
C ALA A 105 4.52 4.89 -0.13
N GLN A 106 3.95 4.11 -1.05
CA GLN A 106 4.02 4.39 -2.48
C GLN A 106 3.28 5.68 -2.85
N VAL A 107 2.06 5.89 -2.32
CA VAL A 107 1.31 7.15 -2.47
C VAL A 107 2.15 8.34 -1.96
N GLU A 108 2.76 8.22 -0.79
CA GLU A 108 3.61 9.27 -0.22
C GLU A 108 4.83 9.58 -1.10
N ASN A 109 5.49 8.55 -1.64
CA ASN A 109 6.65 8.72 -2.54
C ASN A 109 6.30 9.52 -3.80
N VAL A 110 5.14 9.25 -4.43
CA VAL A 110 4.73 10.00 -5.63
C VAL A 110 4.29 11.43 -5.32
N MET A 111 3.68 11.66 -4.14
CA MET A 111 3.36 13.01 -3.64
C MET A 111 4.65 13.81 -3.37
N GLN A 112 5.64 13.19 -2.72
CA GLN A 112 6.95 13.79 -2.45
C GLN A 112 7.65 14.19 -3.76
N ARG A 113 7.66 13.30 -4.77
CA ARG A 113 8.23 13.63 -6.09
C ARG A 113 7.59 14.87 -6.70
N ARG A 114 6.27 15.03 -6.60
CA ARG A 114 5.58 16.23 -7.10
C ARG A 114 6.00 17.47 -6.30
N ALA A 115 6.05 17.38 -4.98
CA ALA A 115 6.50 18.46 -4.10
C ALA A 115 7.96 18.87 -4.35
N ASP A 116 8.82 17.96 -4.81
CA ASP A 116 10.22 18.22 -5.16
C ASP A 116 10.40 18.91 -6.53
N LEU A 117 9.45 18.70 -7.46
CA LEU A 117 9.47 19.34 -8.78
C LEU A 117 8.99 20.81 -8.75
N ILE A 118 8.10 21.14 -7.82
CA ILE A 118 7.46 22.46 -7.73
C ILE A 118 8.46 23.61 -7.53
N PRO A 119 9.48 23.51 -6.66
CA PRO A 119 10.50 24.56 -6.53
C PRO A 119 11.21 24.89 -7.84
N ASN A 120 11.48 23.88 -8.69
CA ASN A 120 12.10 24.07 -10.00
C ASN A 120 11.16 24.79 -10.97
N LEU A 121 9.86 24.47 -10.93
CA LEU A 121 8.85 25.19 -11.70
C LEU A 121 8.78 26.65 -11.25
N VAL A 122 8.64 26.90 -9.94
CA VAL A 122 8.57 28.25 -9.37
C VAL A 122 9.80 29.06 -9.77
N ALA A 123 11.01 28.50 -9.65
CA ALA A 123 12.24 29.18 -10.06
C ALA A 123 12.26 29.55 -11.55
N SER A 124 11.68 28.71 -12.41
CA SER A 124 11.65 28.91 -13.86
C SER A 124 10.67 30.02 -14.31
N VAL A 125 9.62 30.28 -13.53
CA VAL A 125 8.56 31.24 -13.91
C VAL A 125 8.55 32.53 -13.07
N LYS A 126 9.12 32.49 -11.86
CA LYS A 126 9.08 33.60 -10.89
C LYS A 126 9.73 34.90 -11.38
N GLY A 127 10.72 34.81 -12.28
CA GLY A 127 11.42 35.98 -12.82
C GLY A 127 10.50 36.90 -13.65
N GLU A 128 9.58 36.30 -14.40
CA GLU A 128 8.66 37.01 -15.30
C GLU A 128 7.28 37.22 -14.67
N MET A 129 6.88 36.39 -13.70
CA MET A 129 5.59 36.47 -13.00
C MET A 129 5.66 37.26 -11.68
N GLN A 130 6.33 38.42 -11.66
CA GLN A 130 6.61 39.15 -10.41
C GLN A 130 5.35 39.63 -9.67
N ASN A 131 4.23 39.80 -10.37
CA ASN A 131 2.95 40.22 -9.78
C ASN A 131 2.18 39.06 -9.11
N GLU A 132 2.59 37.81 -9.31
CA GLU A 132 1.90 36.60 -8.84
C GLU A 132 2.40 36.12 -7.46
N GLN A 133 2.78 37.05 -6.58
CA GLN A 133 3.37 36.73 -5.27
C GLN A 133 2.45 35.88 -4.39
N GLU A 134 1.14 36.11 -4.49
CA GLU A 134 0.14 35.35 -3.72
C GLU A 134 0.15 33.87 -4.09
N ILE A 135 0.20 33.54 -5.39
CA ILE A 135 0.27 32.16 -5.89
C ILE A 135 1.54 31.48 -5.35
N PHE A 136 2.70 32.13 -5.47
CA PHE A 136 3.96 31.57 -4.98
C PHE A 136 3.97 31.36 -3.46
N LYS A 137 3.36 32.28 -2.71
CA LYS A 137 3.23 32.16 -1.26
C LYS A 137 2.33 30.99 -0.88
N SER A 138 1.19 30.83 -1.54
CA SER A 138 0.27 29.71 -1.31
C SER A 138 0.95 28.37 -1.60
N ILE A 139 1.65 28.25 -2.74
CA ILE A 139 2.43 27.04 -3.08
C ILE A 139 3.48 26.72 -2.00
N ALA A 140 4.24 27.73 -1.57
CA ALA A 140 5.27 27.54 -0.54
C ALA A 140 4.68 27.09 0.80
N GLU A 141 3.54 27.65 1.20
CA GLU A 141 2.84 27.29 2.42
C GLU A 141 2.28 25.86 2.34
N SER A 142 1.61 25.48 1.24
CA SER A 142 1.10 24.12 1.07
C SER A 142 2.22 23.08 1.04
N ARG A 143 3.34 23.38 0.39
CA ARG A 143 4.54 22.52 0.40
C ARG A 143 5.09 22.35 1.82
N LYS A 144 5.18 23.44 2.59
CA LYS A 144 5.63 23.39 3.98
C LYS A 144 4.67 22.57 4.84
N GLN A 145 3.36 22.71 4.65
CA GLN A 145 2.36 21.90 5.36
C GLN A 145 2.49 20.41 5.02
N PHE A 146 2.78 20.09 3.76
CA PHE A 146 3.04 18.72 3.32
C PHE A 146 4.28 18.13 4.03
N GLU A 147 5.38 18.87 4.07
CA GLU A 147 6.64 18.45 4.72
C GLU A 147 6.53 18.31 6.24
N THR A 148 5.67 19.10 6.88
CA THR A 148 5.56 19.16 8.35
C THR A 148 4.42 18.32 8.93
N SER A 149 3.57 17.72 8.08
CA SER A 149 2.46 16.90 8.55
C SER A 149 2.90 15.48 8.91
N ASP A 150 2.74 15.10 10.18
CA ASP A 150 3.00 13.74 10.66
C ASP A 150 1.84 12.75 10.37
N THR A 151 0.68 13.26 9.96
CA THR A 151 -0.51 12.43 9.72
C THR A 151 -0.76 12.21 8.23
N GLN A 152 -1.20 11.01 7.87
CA GLN A 152 -1.65 10.68 6.51
C GLN A 152 -2.72 11.67 6.01
N ALA A 153 -3.72 11.96 6.84
CA ALA A 153 -4.79 12.91 6.48
C ALA A 153 -4.25 14.33 6.23
N GLY A 154 -3.30 14.80 7.04
CA GLY A 154 -2.68 16.11 6.85
C GLY A 154 -1.80 16.18 5.61
N LYS A 155 -1.02 15.11 5.30
CA LYS A 155 -0.23 15.03 4.06
C LYS A 155 -1.13 15.07 2.83
N LEU A 156 -2.24 14.33 2.83
CA LEU A 156 -3.21 14.35 1.75
C LEU A 156 -3.85 15.73 1.56
N ALA A 157 -4.29 16.37 2.65
CA ALA A 157 -4.90 17.69 2.57
C ALA A 157 -3.92 18.74 2.02
N ALA A 158 -2.67 18.71 2.49
CA ALA A 158 -1.63 19.63 2.02
C ALA A 158 -1.26 19.39 0.54
N ASP A 159 -1.25 18.13 0.11
CA ASP A 159 -1.01 17.74 -1.27
C ASP A 159 -2.16 18.14 -2.20
N ASP A 160 -3.42 17.94 -1.79
CA ASP A 160 -4.58 18.38 -2.56
C ASP A 160 -4.56 19.92 -2.75
N GLU A 161 -4.21 20.66 -1.69
CA GLU A 161 -4.03 22.13 -1.77
C GLU A 161 -2.85 22.51 -2.66
N LEU A 162 -1.71 21.83 -2.53
CA LEU A 162 -0.52 22.05 -3.36
C LEU A 162 -0.84 21.84 -4.85
N ASN A 163 -1.64 20.83 -5.18
CA ASN A 163 -2.11 20.56 -6.54
C ASN A 163 -3.01 21.68 -7.06
N ALA A 164 -3.94 22.15 -6.23
CA ALA A 164 -4.85 23.23 -6.59
C ALA A 164 -4.08 24.52 -6.91
N GLN A 165 -3.13 24.91 -6.05
CA GLN A 165 -2.30 26.10 -6.26
C GLN A 165 -1.36 25.96 -7.45
N THR A 166 -0.78 24.76 -7.66
CA THR A 166 0.02 24.48 -8.86
C THR A 166 -0.83 24.61 -10.12
N THR A 167 -2.06 24.09 -10.12
CA THR A 167 -3.00 24.23 -11.24
C THR A 167 -3.29 25.70 -11.54
N VAL A 168 -3.53 26.52 -10.52
CA VAL A 168 -3.73 27.98 -10.67
C VAL A 168 -2.50 28.63 -11.31
N LEU A 169 -1.28 28.29 -10.84
CA LEU A 169 -0.04 28.77 -11.44
C LEU A 169 0.07 28.38 -12.92
N LEU A 170 -0.19 27.12 -13.26
CA LEU A 170 -0.07 26.62 -14.64
C LEU A 170 -1.09 27.30 -15.57
N THR A 171 -2.30 27.58 -15.09
CA THR A 171 -3.30 28.35 -15.84
C THR A 171 -2.83 29.79 -16.05
N ALA A 172 -2.33 30.46 -15.02
CA ALA A 172 -1.79 31.81 -15.13
C ALA A 172 -0.64 31.88 -16.15
N VAL A 173 0.29 30.92 -16.13
CA VAL A 173 1.37 30.79 -17.12
C VAL A 173 0.81 30.70 -18.55
N LYS A 174 -0.21 29.87 -18.77
CA LYS A 174 -0.79 29.67 -20.11
C LYS A 174 -1.56 30.88 -20.64
N GLU A 175 -2.33 31.54 -19.78
CA GLU A 175 -3.25 32.61 -20.19
C GLU A 175 -2.60 33.98 -20.20
N SER A 176 -1.76 34.29 -19.21
CA SER A 176 -1.18 35.62 -19.02
C SER A 176 0.27 35.73 -19.49
N TYR A 177 1.00 34.60 -19.62
CA TYR A 177 2.43 34.59 -19.93
C TYR A 177 2.78 33.58 -21.05
N PRO A 178 2.28 33.78 -22.29
CA PRO A 178 2.45 32.83 -23.40
C PRO A 178 3.91 32.57 -23.79
N GLU A 179 4.82 33.52 -23.53
CA GLU A 179 6.27 33.34 -23.73
C GLU A 179 6.84 32.27 -22.77
N LEU A 180 6.51 32.35 -21.47
CA LEU A 180 6.85 31.31 -20.50
C LEU A 180 6.24 29.96 -20.85
N ALA A 181 4.98 29.95 -21.27
CA ALA A 181 4.29 28.72 -21.67
C ALA A 181 4.98 28.04 -22.87
N SER A 182 5.69 28.82 -23.69
CA SER A 182 6.43 28.32 -24.85
C SER A 182 7.82 27.80 -24.51
N SER A 183 8.37 28.17 -23.35
CA SER A 183 9.69 27.72 -22.87
C SER A 183 9.74 26.21 -22.70
N GLU A 184 10.78 25.59 -23.27
CA GLU A 184 10.99 24.14 -23.23
C GLU A 184 11.13 23.61 -21.79
N GLN A 185 11.80 24.39 -20.93
CA GLN A 185 11.99 24.06 -19.52
C GLN A 185 10.65 24.01 -18.78
N VAL A 186 9.76 24.98 -19.02
CA VAL A 186 8.44 25.07 -18.37
C VAL A 186 7.54 23.95 -18.88
N LYS A 187 7.52 23.67 -20.19
CA LYS A 187 6.77 22.55 -20.79
C LYS A 187 7.20 21.20 -20.23
N THR A 188 8.51 20.99 -20.06
CA THR A 188 9.06 19.76 -19.49
C THR A 188 8.57 19.57 -18.06
N LEU A 189 8.64 20.62 -17.23
CA LEU A 189 8.18 20.57 -15.83
C LEU A 189 6.66 20.36 -15.73
N MET A 190 5.87 21.04 -16.57
CA MET A 190 4.42 20.80 -16.67
C MET A 190 4.11 19.33 -16.97
N THR A 191 4.82 18.75 -17.95
CA THR A 191 4.64 17.33 -18.32
C THR A 191 5.02 16.39 -17.17
N GLN A 192 6.10 16.68 -16.44
CA GLN A 192 6.51 15.88 -15.29
C GLN A 192 5.52 15.97 -14.12
N LEU A 193 4.93 17.15 -13.88
CA LEU A 193 3.91 17.35 -12.87
C LEU A 193 2.61 16.61 -13.23
N GLU A 194 2.16 16.70 -14.48
CA GLU A 194 1.02 15.92 -14.98
C GLU A 194 1.27 14.41 -14.86
N GLY A 195 2.46 13.95 -15.24
CA GLY A 195 2.85 12.54 -15.06
C GLY A 195 2.86 12.11 -13.59
N SER A 196 3.25 13.00 -12.68
CA SER A 196 3.22 12.74 -11.24
C SER A 196 1.78 12.68 -10.72
N GLU A 197 0.90 13.57 -11.16
CA GLU A 197 -0.52 13.57 -10.80
C GLU A 197 -1.23 12.29 -11.26
N ASN A 198 -0.98 11.87 -12.50
CA ASN A 198 -1.53 10.63 -13.03
C ASN A 198 -1.09 9.43 -12.19
N ARG A 199 0.18 9.38 -11.77
CA ARG A 199 0.69 8.33 -10.87
C ARG A 199 0.05 8.42 -9.49
N ILE A 200 -0.06 9.60 -8.89
CA ILE A 200 -0.76 9.81 -7.61
C ILE A 200 -2.19 9.26 -7.68
N SER A 201 -2.93 9.56 -8.75
CA SER A 201 -4.29 9.07 -8.94
C SER A 201 -4.37 7.54 -8.98
N VAL A 202 -3.45 6.89 -9.70
CA VAL A 202 -3.38 5.42 -9.79
C VAL A 202 -3.03 4.79 -8.44
N GLU A 203 -2.00 5.29 -7.75
CA GLU A 203 -1.57 4.74 -6.46
C GLU A 203 -2.61 4.99 -5.37
N ARG A 204 -3.26 6.16 -5.37
CA ARG A 204 -4.36 6.48 -4.45
C ARG A 204 -5.54 5.53 -4.66
N LYS A 205 -5.86 5.20 -5.92
CA LYS A 205 -6.90 4.20 -6.23
C LYS A 205 -6.52 2.82 -5.71
N ARG A 206 -5.29 2.35 -5.97
CA ARG A 206 -4.80 1.06 -5.46
C ARG A 206 -4.94 1.01 -3.94
N TYR A 207 -4.40 2.01 -3.24
CA TYR A 207 -4.50 2.12 -1.78
C TYR A 207 -5.96 2.06 -1.28
N ILE A 208 -6.90 2.76 -1.92
CA ILE A 208 -8.33 2.71 -1.57
C ILE A 208 -8.90 1.30 -1.71
N ASP A 209 -8.58 0.63 -2.83
CA ASP A 209 -9.06 -0.71 -3.13
C ASP A 209 -8.52 -1.72 -2.11
N ASP A 210 -7.24 -1.62 -1.74
CA ASP A 210 -6.58 -2.48 -0.76
C ASP A 210 -7.05 -2.21 0.67
N VAL A 211 -7.27 -0.95 1.06
CA VAL A 211 -7.94 -0.60 2.33
C VAL A 211 -9.35 -1.19 2.38
N ALA A 212 -10.12 -1.11 1.28
CA ALA A 212 -11.45 -1.69 1.23
C ALA A 212 -11.40 -3.23 1.30
N GLY A 213 -10.41 -3.86 0.67
CA GLY A 213 -10.13 -5.30 0.79
C GLY A 213 -9.80 -5.70 2.23
N TYR A 214 -8.87 -4.99 2.87
CA TYR A 214 -8.47 -5.19 4.25
C TYR A 214 -9.64 -5.03 5.22
N ASN A 215 -10.39 -3.93 5.12
CA ASN A 215 -11.55 -3.66 5.98
C ASN A 215 -12.62 -4.74 5.84
N ARG A 216 -12.89 -5.21 4.61
CA ARG A 216 -13.78 -6.37 4.39
C ARG A 216 -13.25 -7.61 5.11
N LYS A 217 -11.95 -7.93 4.99
CA LYS A 217 -11.36 -9.07 5.72
C LYS A 217 -11.52 -8.93 7.24
N VAL A 218 -11.19 -7.77 7.82
CA VAL A 218 -11.29 -7.52 9.27
C VAL A 218 -12.71 -7.67 9.80
N THR A 219 -13.71 -7.22 9.03
CA THR A 219 -15.12 -7.24 9.44
C THR A 219 -15.85 -8.55 9.15
N SER A 220 -15.33 -9.37 8.24
CA SER A 220 -16.00 -10.60 7.78
C SER A 220 -15.80 -11.76 8.76
N PHE A 221 -16.83 -12.60 8.90
CA PHE A 221 -16.69 -13.89 9.58
C PHE A 221 -15.93 -14.87 8.66
N PRO A 222 -15.02 -15.72 9.19
CA PRO A 222 -14.63 -15.88 10.59
C PRO A 222 -13.52 -14.94 11.08
N MET A 223 -12.92 -14.14 10.19
CA MET A 223 -11.76 -13.29 10.48
C MET A 223 -12.01 -12.28 11.61
N ASN A 224 -13.22 -11.76 11.74
CA ASN A 224 -13.58 -10.81 12.80
C ASN A 224 -13.43 -11.37 14.24
N LEU A 225 -13.46 -12.69 14.41
CA LEU A 225 -13.26 -13.36 15.70
C LEU A 225 -11.82 -13.26 16.18
N ILE A 226 -10.87 -13.25 15.24
CA ILE A 226 -9.45 -13.10 15.54
C ILE A 226 -8.98 -11.65 15.38
N ALA A 227 -9.64 -10.84 14.55
CA ALA A 227 -9.15 -9.49 14.24
C ALA A 227 -9.07 -8.59 15.48
N LYS A 228 -10.17 -8.47 16.24
CA LYS A 228 -10.23 -7.63 17.44
C LYS A 228 -9.26 -8.04 18.56
N PRO A 229 -9.20 -9.31 19.00
CA PRO A 229 -8.29 -9.69 20.09
C PRO A 229 -6.80 -9.55 19.73
N PHE A 230 -6.45 -9.55 18.44
CA PHE A 230 -5.08 -9.38 17.96
C PHE A 230 -4.78 -7.97 17.43
N GLY A 231 -5.67 -6.98 17.65
CA GLY A 231 -5.41 -5.57 17.33
C GLY A 231 -5.52 -5.19 15.85
N PHE A 232 -6.19 -6.01 15.04
CA PHE A 232 -6.50 -5.66 13.65
C PHE A 232 -7.79 -4.84 13.59
N ASP A 233 -7.62 -3.52 13.59
CA ASP A 233 -8.71 -2.55 13.39
C ASP A 233 -8.86 -2.14 11.93
N SER A 234 -10.07 -1.73 11.54
CA SER A 234 -10.33 -1.16 10.23
C SER A 234 -9.59 0.17 10.03
N VAL A 235 -9.03 0.35 8.85
CA VAL A 235 -8.37 1.59 8.42
C VAL A 235 -9.41 2.56 7.90
N ALA A 236 -9.26 3.85 8.20
CA ALA A 236 -10.17 4.88 7.70
C ALA A 236 -10.11 4.90 6.16
N GLN A 237 -11.26 4.75 5.50
CA GLN A 237 -11.32 4.87 4.05
C GLN A 237 -11.10 6.33 3.65
N TYR A 238 -10.25 6.53 2.65
CA TYR A 238 -10.15 7.81 1.98
C TYR A 238 -11.50 8.16 1.34
N LYS A 239 -12.04 9.32 1.72
CA LYS A 239 -13.17 9.93 1.01
C LYS A 239 -12.58 10.91 0.02
N VAL A 240 -12.68 10.59 -1.26
CA VAL A 240 -12.51 11.60 -2.32
C VAL A 240 -13.55 12.68 -1.97
N ALA A 241 -13.10 13.90 -1.67
CA ALA A 241 -14.03 15.02 -1.60
C ALA A 241 -14.79 15.00 -2.93
N PRO A 242 -16.14 15.09 -2.93
CA PRO A 242 -16.87 15.13 -4.19
C PRO A 242 -16.40 16.39 -4.91
N SER A 243 -15.42 16.25 -5.79
CA SER A 243 -15.09 17.26 -6.79
C SER A 243 -16.43 17.55 -7.42
N ALA A 244 -16.95 18.74 -7.21
CA ALA A 244 -18.24 19.13 -7.69
C ALA A 244 -18.22 18.96 -9.21
N VAL A 245 -18.70 17.81 -9.67
CA VAL A 245 -19.11 17.56 -11.04
C VAL A 245 -20.41 18.34 -11.20
N ASN A 246 -20.32 19.67 -11.07
CA ASN A 246 -21.26 20.56 -11.72
C ASN A 246 -20.94 20.46 -13.20
N VAL A 247 -21.39 19.37 -13.83
CA VAL A 247 -21.56 19.37 -15.28
C VAL A 247 -22.55 20.50 -15.54
N PRO A 248 -22.17 21.57 -16.26
CA PRO A 248 -23.13 22.59 -16.63
C PRO A 248 -24.21 21.89 -17.45
N VAL A 249 -25.44 21.88 -16.95
CA VAL A 249 -26.59 21.45 -17.75
C VAL A 249 -26.80 22.54 -18.78
N VAL A 250 -26.50 22.24 -20.04
CA VAL A 250 -26.79 23.15 -21.15
C VAL A 250 -28.31 23.12 -21.34
N ASP A 251 -28.98 24.17 -20.87
CA ASP A 251 -30.37 24.45 -21.17
C ASP A 251 -30.44 25.25 -22.49
N PHE A 252 -31.24 24.77 -23.44
CA PHE A 252 -31.40 25.37 -24.78
C PHE A 252 -32.74 26.11 -24.95
N ASN A 253 -33.37 26.53 -23.85
CA ASN A 253 -34.64 27.28 -23.90
C ASN A 253 -34.47 28.76 -24.24
#